data_AF-A0A4Q1S9E7-F1
#
_entry.id   AF-A0A4Q1S9E7-F1
#
_cell.length_a   1.000
_cell.length_b   1.000
_cell.length_c   1.000
_cell.angle_alpha   90.00
_cell.angle_beta   90.00
_cell.angle_gamma   90.00
#
_symmetry.space_group_name_H-M   'P 1'
#
loop_
_entity.id
_entity.type
_entity.pdbx_description
1 polymer ?
#
loop_
_entity_poly.entity_id
_entity_poly.type
_entity_poly.pdbx_seq_one_letter_code
_entity_poly.pdbx_strand_id
1 'polypeptide(L)'
;MANSDPTSQSGHGFPWKAAGTIAVAVGILAGAHWYGDHSKGWNPSTFLQAWEYHMPQRPKPLVPPQAEARQSTGRAPGQPEAISAVMVDDYLVLDPFFAALWQLEQKKSAAEKSTVEKGTTETVAVETGAEEVVTVVHYGDSPTTADLITGDVREQLQERFGDAGYGFNLTAKPWAWYGHRHVEISDSGWLSSQKDATGVGRYKQGSYGLGGAVFAGSSGAHTTYTLTGAPQASVIVHYLTYPGGGSFSVGAGDATLETVSTDAPEEAVATKQVVLPEGATKVSLRVTSGTVKQFGVDFRTNHSGVLYDSLGLNGATTTILSRTFEPKLLTESLRAARPQLVVINYGTNESQFSGLVSTLEKELTMAIANIRAAAPGVPILIMSPMDRGDRQGGEIVTQAEIPQIVAIQKKVAAEDGCAFFDTYDAMGGEGTVGRWYEAQPRLMTADLIHPTPPGALLVANLLMENLNAGYDRWKRTHGIVTGATALKGPPVVAAPRPKPSPAVKKLQEAAPAGNAVPDVAPDAVHVPAGHAPAVGAPADGAVPTAVPAPASGVPEAAGSSAASSNSTQRPQ
;
A
#
# COMPACT_ATOMS: atom_id res chain seq x y z
N MET A 1 -47.28 -31.83 -48.91
CA MET A 1 -47.48 -33.27 -48.63
C MET A 1 -46.78 -33.60 -47.32
N ALA A 2 -47.48 -34.38 -46.49
CA ALA A 2 -47.01 -35.17 -45.33
C ALA A 2 -46.71 -34.47 -43.99
N ASN A 3 -47.55 -34.87 -43.03
CA ASN A 3 -47.52 -34.80 -41.57
C ASN A 3 -46.26 -35.37 -40.88
N SER A 4 -45.97 -34.90 -39.67
CA SER A 4 -46.02 -35.69 -38.42
C SER A 4 -45.84 -34.80 -37.17
N ASP A 5 -46.30 -35.34 -36.05
CA ASP A 5 -46.96 -34.73 -34.88
C ASP A 5 -46.03 -34.20 -33.75
N PRO A 6 -46.60 -33.51 -32.73
CA PRO A 6 -45.92 -32.71 -31.69
C PRO A 6 -45.68 -33.47 -30.37
N THR A 7 -44.82 -32.91 -29.49
CA THR A 7 -45.00 -32.80 -28.01
C THR A 7 -43.74 -32.27 -27.32
N SER A 8 -43.83 -31.09 -26.68
CA SER A 8 -43.55 -30.87 -25.24
C SER A 8 -43.40 -29.37 -24.96
N GLN A 9 -44.30 -28.86 -24.14
CA GLN A 9 -44.26 -27.51 -23.58
C GLN A 9 -43.15 -27.44 -22.51
N SER A 10 -42.41 -26.33 -22.48
CA SER A 10 -41.87 -25.79 -21.23
C SER A 10 -42.06 -24.27 -21.24
N GLY A 11 -42.89 -23.80 -20.31
CA GLY A 11 -43.17 -22.38 -20.14
C GLY A 11 -42.07 -21.70 -19.34
N HIS A 12 -41.60 -20.55 -19.82
CA HIS A 12 -40.84 -19.60 -19.01
C HIS A 12 -41.81 -18.67 -18.29
N GLY A 13 -42.03 -18.91 -17.00
CA GLY A 13 -42.71 -17.97 -16.12
C GLY A 13 -41.86 -16.71 -15.90
N PHE A 14 -42.49 -15.55 -16.04
CA PHE A 14 -41.92 -14.25 -15.74
C PHE A 14 -41.49 -14.16 -14.25
N PRO A 15 -40.27 -13.68 -13.91
CA PRO A 15 -39.76 -13.78 -12.55
C PRO A 15 -40.33 -12.66 -11.66
N TRP A 16 -41.51 -12.91 -11.09
CA TRP A 16 -42.20 -12.02 -10.15
C TRP A 16 -41.35 -11.55 -8.97
N LYS A 17 -40.31 -12.30 -8.60
CA LYS A 17 -39.36 -11.92 -7.54
C LYS A 17 -38.46 -10.73 -7.94
N ALA A 18 -38.05 -10.64 -9.19
CA ALA A 18 -37.23 -9.52 -9.67
C ALA A 18 -38.06 -8.23 -9.80
N ALA A 19 -39.30 -8.35 -10.28
CA ALA A 19 -40.24 -7.23 -10.34
C ALA A 19 -40.62 -6.70 -8.94
N GLY A 20 -40.77 -7.60 -7.96
CA GLY A 20 -41.03 -7.24 -6.57
C GLY A 20 -39.88 -6.46 -5.93
N THR A 21 -38.63 -6.89 -6.12
CA THR A 21 -37.45 -6.21 -5.56
C THR A 21 -37.26 -4.81 -6.16
N ILE A 22 -37.51 -4.66 -7.47
CA ILE A 22 -37.43 -3.35 -8.13
C ILE A 22 -38.55 -2.42 -7.64
N ALA A 23 -39.77 -2.93 -7.47
CA ALA A 23 -40.88 -2.13 -6.96
C ALA A 23 -40.66 -1.66 -5.50
N VAL A 24 -40.05 -2.50 -4.66
CA VAL A 24 -39.70 -2.13 -3.28
C VAL A 24 -38.57 -1.09 -3.26
N ALA A 25 -37.53 -1.25 -4.08
CA ALA A 25 -36.44 -0.27 -4.17
C ALA A 25 -36.93 1.11 -4.66
N VAL A 26 -37.81 1.12 -5.68
CA VAL A 26 -38.42 2.36 -6.19
C VAL A 26 -39.34 3.00 -5.13
N GLY A 27 -40.10 2.20 -4.38
CA GLY A 27 -40.93 2.69 -3.28
C GLY A 27 -40.13 3.32 -2.14
N ILE A 28 -38.99 2.72 -1.78
CA ILE A 28 -38.09 3.25 -0.74
C ILE A 28 -37.45 4.56 -1.19
N LEU A 29 -36.99 4.65 -2.44
CA LEU A 29 -36.38 5.86 -3.00
C LEU A 29 -37.42 6.99 -3.15
N ALA A 30 -38.64 6.68 -3.58
CA ALA A 30 -39.73 7.64 -3.64
C ALA A 30 -40.16 8.14 -2.26
N GLY A 31 -40.19 7.25 -1.26
CA GLY A 31 -40.46 7.60 0.14
C GLY A 31 -39.37 8.52 0.72
N ALA A 32 -38.10 8.22 0.46
CA ALA A 32 -36.97 9.04 0.89
C ALA A 32 -36.96 10.44 0.25
N HIS A 33 -37.39 10.55 -1.01
CA HIS A 33 -37.51 11.82 -1.72
C HIS A 33 -38.70 12.67 -1.25
N TRP A 34 -39.83 12.07 -0.85
CA TRP A 34 -41.01 12.85 -0.46
C TRP A 34 -41.11 13.18 1.03
N TYR A 35 -40.50 12.36 1.89
CA TYR A 35 -40.58 12.55 3.34
C TYR A 35 -39.24 12.95 3.99
N GLY A 36 -38.15 13.01 3.22
CA GLY A 36 -36.86 13.51 3.69
C GLY A 36 -36.87 15.04 3.86
N ASP A 37 -36.45 15.54 5.02
CA ASP A 37 -36.15 16.96 5.20
C ASP A 37 -34.81 17.26 4.50
N HIS A 38 -34.88 17.88 3.32
CA HIS A 38 -33.71 18.16 2.47
C HIS A 38 -32.81 19.28 3.01
N SER A 39 -33.17 19.91 4.13
CA SER A 39 -32.35 20.92 4.81
C SER A 39 -31.32 20.34 5.79
N LYS A 40 -31.39 19.04 6.07
CA LYS A 40 -30.44 18.32 6.93
C LYS A 40 -29.85 17.16 6.11
N GLY A 41 -28.60 17.32 5.70
CA GLY A 41 -27.85 16.26 5.03
C GLY A 41 -27.92 14.96 5.82
N TRP A 42 -27.87 13.83 5.12
CA TRP A 42 -27.97 12.51 5.75
C TRP A 42 -26.77 12.31 6.67
N ASN A 43 -27.04 12.03 7.95
CA ASN A 43 -26.00 11.83 8.95
C ASN A 43 -25.28 10.49 8.70
N PRO A 44 -23.96 10.48 8.40
CA PRO A 44 -23.19 9.25 8.19
C PRO A 44 -23.17 8.32 9.40
N SER A 45 -23.43 8.83 10.62
CA SER A 45 -23.49 8.02 11.84
C SER A 45 -24.62 6.98 11.83
N THR A 46 -25.62 7.14 10.96
CA THR A 46 -26.73 6.18 10.80
C THR A 46 -26.26 4.86 10.17
N PHE A 47 -25.16 4.88 9.40
CA PHE A 47 -24.53 3.67 8.86
C PHE A 47 -23.51 3.05 9.82
N LEU A 48 -22.87 3.87 10.68
CA LEU A 48 -21.92 3.39 11.69
C LEU A 48 -22.61 2.70 12.89
N GLN A 49 -23.79 3.17 13.31
CA GLN A 49 -24.54 2.54 14.42
C GLN A 49 -25.10 1.16 14.07
N ALA A 50 -25.38 0.89 12.79
CA ALA A 50 -25.72 -0.46 12.34
C ALA A 50 -24.50 -1.42 12.33
N TRP A 51 -23.28 -0.87 12.33
CA TRP A 51 -22.02 -1.61 12.30
C TRP A 51 -21.48 -1.93 13.71
N GLU A 52 -21.73 -1.07 14.70
CA GLU A 52 -21.22 -1.26 16.07
C GLU A 52 -21.97 -2.32 16.89
N TYR A 53 -23.14 -2.80 16.46
CA TYR A 53 -23.98 -3.65 17.33
C TYR A 53 -23.75 -5.17 17.23
N HIS A 54 -22.87 -5.71 16.37
CA HIS A 54 -22.65 -7.17 16.28
C HIS A 54 -21.20 -7.59 16.00
N MET A 55 -20.29 -7.35 16.94
CA MET A 55 -19.02 -8.09 17.03
C MET A 55 -19.11 -9.18 18.12
N PRO A 56 -19.41 -10.45 17.79
CA PRO A 56 -19.07 -11.55 18.67
C PRO A 56 -17.54 -11.75 18.64
N GLN A 57 -16.92 -11.77 19.84
CA GLN A 57 -15.58 -12.27 20.21
C GLN A 57 -14.53 -12.35 19.07
N ARG A 58 -13.41 -11.61 19.24
CA ARG A 58 -12.21 -11.64 18.37
C ARG A 58 -11.96 -13.05 17.81
N PRO A 59 -11.92 -13.25 16.48
CA PRO A 59 -11.52 -14.54 15.92
C PRO A 59 -10.11 -14.89 16.40
N LYS A 60 -9.87 -16.18 16.66
CA LYS A 60 -8.53 -16.68 16.99
C LYS A 60 -7.55 -16.25 15.88
N PRO A 61 -6.30 -15.92 16.21
CA PRO A 61 -5.29 -15.64 15.20
C PRO A 61 -5.24 -16.81 14.21
N LEU A 62 -5.48 -16.53 12.93
CA LEU A 62 -5.11 -17.45 11.87
C LEU A 62 -3.58 -17.43 11.85
N VAL A 63 -2.97 -18.53 12.29
CA VAL A 63 -1.55 -18.77 12.08
C VAL A 63 -1.38 -18.99 10.57
N PRO A 64 -0.64 -18.13 9.86
CA PRO A 64 -0.31 -18.39 8.46
C PRO A 64 0.33 -19.78 8.36
N PRO A 65 0.12 -20.55 7.27
CA PRO A 65 0.96 -21.71 7.02
C PRO A 65 2.41 -21.24 7.12
N GLN A 66 3.19 -21.83 8.02
CA GLN A 66 4.63 -21.61 8.01
C GLN A 66 5.10 -21.98 6.61
N ALA A 67 5.61 -20.99 5.87
CA ALA A 67 6.31 -21.27 4.62
C ALA A 67 7.42 -22.25 4.99
N GLU A 68 7.30 -23.51 4.56
CA GLU A 68 8.38 -24.48 4.72
C GLU A 68 9.62 -23.84 4.11
N ALA A 69 10.63 -23.62 4.94
CA ALA A 69 11.91 -23.07 4.52
C ALA A 69 12.51 -23.98 3.45
N ARG A 70 12.27 -23.66 2.17
CA ARG A 70 13.01 -24.24 1.07
C ARG A 70 14.45 -23.78 1.25
N GLN A 71 15.30 -24.71 1.71
CA GLN A 71 16.73 -24.49 1.83
C GLN A 71 17.26 -24.01 0.48
N SER A 72 17.82 -22.80 0.46
CA SER A 72 18.42 -22.23 -0.74
C SER A 72 19.59 -23.11 -1.20
N THR A 73 19.49 -23.61 -2.42
CA THR A 73 20.56 -24.34 -3.08
C THR A 73 21.66 -23.36 -3.50
N GLY A 74 22.84 -23.46 -2.87
CA GLY A 74 24.12 -22.92 -3.37
C GLY A 74 24.36 -21.43 -3.17
N ARG A 75 24.97 -21.03 -2.04
CA ARG A 75 25.43 -19.65 -1.79
C ARG A 75 26.88 -19.48 -2.24
N ALA A 76 27.16 -18.49 -3.08
CA ALA A 76 28.53 -18.11 -3.44
C ALA A 76 29.23 -17.44 -2.23
N PRO A 77 30.55 -17.65 -2.03
CA PRO A 77 31.29 -16.96 -0.97
C PRO A 77 31.23 -15.44 -1.15
N GLY A 78 30.81 -14.71 -0.11
CA GLY A 78 30.81 -13.24 -0.09
C GLY A 78 29.45 -12.55 -0.23
N GLN A 79 28.36 -13.26 -0.50
CA GLN A 79 27.01 -12.64 -0.50
C GLN A 79 26.52 -12.38 0.94
N PRO A 80 25.80 -11.28 1.21
CA PRO A 80 25.15 -11.03 2.50
C PRO A 80 24.20 -12.15 2.92
N GLU A 81 23.90 -12.22 4.21
CA GLU A 81 22.88 -13.14 4.70
C GLU A 81 21.51 -12.72 4.12
N ALA A 82 20.77 -13.69 3.56
CA ALA A 82 19.43 -13.44 3.07
C ALA A 82 18.51 -13.02 4.21
N ILE A 83 17.60 -12.06 3.97
CA ILE A 83 16.61 -11.64 4.97
C ILE A 83 15.52 -12.70 5.10
N SER A 84 14.91 -13.08 3.99
CA SER A 84 13.93 -14.16 3.89
C SER A 84 13.80 -14.62 2.43
N ALA A 85 12.91 -15.58 2.15
CA ALA A 85 12.61 -15.99 0.77
C ALA A 85 11.87 -14.91 -0.04
N VAL A 86 11.18 -13.99 0.64
CA VAL A 86 10.32 -12.96 0.04
C VAL A 86 10.86 -11.55 0.20
N MET A 87 12.00 -11.38 0.89
CA MET A 87 12.68 -10.10 1.08
C MET A 87 14.13 -10.21 0.63
N VAL A 88 14.43 -9.63 -0.53
CA VAL A 88 15.75 -9.65 -1.17
C VAL A 88 16.43 -8.31 -0.98
N ASP A 89 17.64 -8.34 -0.42
CA ASP A 89 18.50 -7.17 -0.23
C ASP A 89 19.97 -7.59 -0.31
N ASP A 90 20.33 -8.15 -1.48
CA ASP A 90 21.63 -8.77 -1.75
C ASP A 90 22.78 -7.76 -1.82
N TYR A 91 22.45 -6.47 -2.00
CA TYR A 91 23.41 -5.36 -2.08
C TYR A 91 23.41 -4.48 -0.83
N LEU A 92 22.74 -4.89 0.26
CA LEU A 92 22.65 -4.11 1.51
C LEU A 92 22.09 -2.69 1.28
N VAL A 93 21.15 -2.57 0.33
CA VAL A 93 20.53 -1.32 -0.07
C VAL A 93 19.83 -0.69 1.13
N LEU A 94 19.24 -1.48 2.03
CA LEU A 94 18.47 -0.97 3.17
C LEU A 94 19.33 -0.60 4.38
N ASP A 95 20.64 -0.84 4.36
CA ASP A 95 21.52 -0.58 5.51
C ASP A 95 21.50 0.89 5.99
N PRO A 96 21.51 1.92 5.11
CA PRO A 96 21.38 3.31 5.56
C PRO A 96 20.05 3.60 6.27
N PHE A 97 18.95 2.99 5.81
CA PHE A 97 17.65 3.10 6.45
C PHE A 97 17.64 2.43 7.82
N PHE A 98 18.18 1.21 7.92
CA PHE A 98 18.32 0.49 9.19
C PHE A 98 19.24 1.22 10.18
N ALA A 99 20.33 1.82 9.71
CA ALA A 99 21.19 2.64 10.54
C ALA A 99 20.44 3.85 11.12
N ALA A 100 19.57 4.48 10.34
CA ALA A 100 18.73 5.60 10.80
C ALA A 100 17.71 5.14 11.85
N LEU A 101 17.05 3.98 11.65
CA LEU A 101 16.15 3.40 12.65
C LEU A 101 16.88 3.07 13.97
N TRP A 102 18.13 2.61 13.89
CA TRP A 102 18.95 2.35 15.08
C TRP A 102 19.27 3.61 15.87
N GLN A 103 19.48 4.77 15.22
CA GLN A 103 19.63 6.03 15.95
C GLN A 103 18.38 6.39 16.74
N LEU A 104 17.19 6.18 16.16
CA LEU A 104 15.92 6.37 16.87
C LEU A 104 15.77 5.40 18.06
N GLU A 105 16.07 4.11 17.86
CA GLU A 105 15.97 3.08 18.91
C GLU A 105 16.90 3.39 20.10
N GLN A 106 18.12 3.89 19.82
CA GLN A 106 19.06 4.31 20.87
C GLN A 106 18.56 5.55 21.63
N LYS A 107 18.05 6.56 20.93
CA LYS A 107 17.50 7.77 21.56
C LYS A 107 16.31 7.46 22.46
N LYS A 108 15.38 6.64 21.98
CA LYS A 108 14.21 6.20 22.77
C LYS A 108 14.64 5.46 24.03
N SER A 109 15.58 4.52 23.90
CA SER A 109 16.13 3.77 25.04
C SER A 109 16.81 4.68 26.08
N ALA A 110 17.51 5.73 25.63
CA ALA A 110 18.14 6.71 26.52
C ALA A 110 17.12 7.57 27.28
N ALA A 111 16.05 8.01 26.59
CA ALA A 111 14.95 8.77 27.19
C ALA A 111 14.20 7.93 28.25
N GLU A 112 13.94 6.66 27.96
CA GLU A 112 13.28 5.73 28.90
C GLU A 112 14.13 5.50 30.16
N LYS A 113 15.46 5.28 30.01
CA LYS A 113 16.37 5.13 31.16
C LYS A 113 16.43 6.39 32.04
N SER A 114 16.52 7.57 31.43
CA SER A 114 16.53 8.86 32.14
C SER A 114 15.24 9.07 32.96
N THR A 115 14.09 8.64 32.42
CA THR A 115 12.79 8.72 33.10
C THR A 115 12.74 7.79 34.32
N VAL A 116 13.26 6.57 34.19
CA VAL A 116 13.31 5.58 35.29
C VAL A 116 14.25 6.04 36.42
N GLU A 117 15.41 6.60 36.09
CA GLU A 117 16.39 7.07 37.09
C GLU A 117 15.93 8.31 37.87
N LYS A 118 15.12 9.18 37.25
CA LYS A 118 14.66 10.42 37.90
C LYS A 118 13.37 10.26 38.72
N GLY A 119 12.69 9.11 38.66
CA GLY A 119 11.48 8.86 39.43
C GLY A 119 10.31 9.80 39.13
N THR A 120 10.39 10.56 38.03
CA THR A 120 9.39 11.51 37.57
C THR A 120 8.65 10.92 36.37
N THR A 121 7.32 10.92 36.42
CA THR A 121 6.45 10.61 35.26
C THR A 121 6.38 11.75 34.24
N GLU A 122 7.11 12.83 34.46
CA GLU A 122 7.24 13.92 33.50
C GLU A 122 8.35 13.57 32.49
N THR A 123 7.97 13.54 31.22
CA THR A 123 8.87 13.48 30.06
C THR A 123 9.93 14.56 30.20
N VAL A 124 11.14 14.13 30.59
CA VAL A 124 12.30 15.03 30.60
C VAL A 124 12.56 15.43 29.15
N ALA A 125 12.26 16.68 28.83
CA ALA A 125 12.69 17.30 27.57
C ALA A 125 14.22 17.17 27.50
N VAL A 126 14.69 16.28 26.63
CA VAL A 126 16.11 16.20 26.30
C VAL A 126 16.45 17.49 25.56
N GLU A 127 17.43 18.24 26.08
CA GLU A 127 17.91 19.50 25.53
C GLU A 127 18.29 19.37 24.04
N THR A 128 17.54 20.09 23.19
CA THR A 128 17.99 20.87 22.02
C THR A 128 19.02 20.25 21.06
N GLY A 129 18.84 18.99 20.66
CA GLY A 129 19.25 18.50 19.34
C GLY A 129 18.15 18.74 18.31
N ALA A 130 18.50 18.93 17.03
CA ALA A 130 17.48 18.86 15.97
C ALA A 130 16.77 17.50 16.05
N GLU A 131 15.43 17.50 15.97
CA GLU A 131 14.62 16.29 15.98
C GLU A 131 15.05 15.36 14.85
N GLU A 132 15.30 14.09 15.18
CA GLU A 132 15.70 13.10 14.19
C GLU A 132 14.46 12.40 13.67
N VAL A 133 14.18 12.63 12.38
CA VAL A 133 13.03 12.06 11.71
C VAL A 133 13.52 11.14 10.59
N VAL A 134 13.03 9.91 10.61
CA VAL A 134 13.21 8.94 9.52
C VAL A 134 11.93 8.91 8.70
N THR A 135 11.96 9.57 7.55
CA THR A 135 10.88 9.66 6.56
C THR A 135 10.93 8.48 5.59
N VAL A 136 9.83 7.74 5.50
CA VAL A 136 9.56 6.76 4.43
C VAL A 136 8.54 7.36 3.48
N VAL A 137 8.85 7.36 2.18
CA VAL A 137 7.91 7.76 1.13
C VAL A 137 7.42 6.52 0.40
N HIS A 138 6.13 6.20 0.51
CA HIS A 138 5.54 5.01 -0.11
C HIS A 138 4.60 5.40 -1.25
N TYR A 139 5.09 5.26 -2.48
CA TYR A 139 4.30 5.40 -3.70
C TYR A 139 3.53 4.11 -4.00
N GLY A 140 2.21 4.21 -4.17
CA GLY A 140 1.43 3.05 -4.58
C GLY A 140 0.08 3.38 -5.19
N ASP A 141 -0.72 2.33 -5.39
CA ASP A 141 -2.02 2.40 -6.02
C ASP A 141 -3.17 2.39 -4.99
N SER A 142 -4.22 1.61 -5.20
CA SER A 142 -5.48 1.71 -4.46
C SER A 142 -5.41 1.29 -2.98
N PRO A 143 -4.70 0.21 -2.56
CA PRO A 143 -4.57 -0.12 -1.14
C PRO A 143 -3.80 0.96 -0.36
N THR A 144 -2.89 1.68 -1.03
CA THR A 144 -2.19 2.84 -0.50
C THR A 144 -3.10 4.07 -0.46
N THR A 145 -4.00 4.25 -1.44
CA THR A 145 -4.88 5.45 -1.55
C THR A 145 -5.83 5.58 -0.37
N ALA A 146 -6.34 4.46 0.13
CA ALA A 146 -7.21 4.41 1.30
C ALA A 146 -6.42 4.19 2.60
N ASP A 147 -5.09 4.22 2.53
CA ASP A 147 -4.18 4.06 3.66
C ASP A 147 -4.40 2.76 4.45
N LEU A 148 -4.81 1.70 3.74
CA LEU A 148 -5.19 0.42 4.35
C LEU A 148 -3.94 -0.34 4.81
N ILE A 149 -2.96 -0.54 3.93
CA ILE A 149 -1.71 -1.25 4.25
C ILE A 149 -0.75 -0.29 4.95
N THR A 150 -0.53 0.88 4.36
CA THR A 150 0.44 1.87 4.85
C THR A 150 0.10 2.43 6.22
N GLY A 151 -1.18 2.55 6.56
CA GLY A 151 -1.60 3.02 7.87
C GLY A 151 -1.15 2.09 9.00
N ASP A 152 -1.31 0.78 8.81
CA ASP A 152 -0.86 -0.23 9.78
C ASP A 152 0.67 -0.34 9.83
N VAL A 153 1.36 -0.22 8.69
CA VAL A 153 2.84 -0.17 8.65
C VAL A 153 3.37 1.05 9.40
N ARG A 154 2.78 2.22 9.17
CA ARG A 154 3.14 3.47 9.85
C ARG A 154 2.96 3.33 11.36
N GLU A 155 1.80 2.88 11.83
CA GLU A 155 1.55 2.74 13.27
C GLU A 155 2.54 1.77 13.94
N GLN A 156 2.85 0.63 13.30
CA GLN A 156 3.82 -0.32 13.86
C GLN A 156 5.24 0.26 13.91
N LEU A 157 5.67 1.00 12.88
CA LEU A 157 6.97 1.67 12.88
C LEU A 157 7.02 2.80 13.92
N GLN A 158 5.96 3.60 14.03
CA GLN A 158 5.89 4.71 14.98
C GLN A 158 5.81 4.22 16.42
N GLU A 159 5.07 3.14 16.70
CA GLU A 159 5.05 2.50 18.01
C GLU A 159 6.46 2.06 18.44
N ARG A 160 7.21 1.46 17.51
CA ARG A 160 8.56 0.97 17.78
C ARG A 160 9.59 2.10 17.92
N PHE A 161 9.66 2.99 16.94
CA PHE A 161 10.76 3.95 16.77
C PHE A 161 10.41 5.40 17.12
N GLY A 162 9.16 5.69 17.50
CA GLY A 162 8.66 7.03 17.82
C GLY A 162 7.78 7.60 16.71
N ASP A 163 6.83 8.45 17.09
CA ASP A 163 5.86 9.09 16.18
C ASP A 163 6.29 10.53 15.83
N ALA A 164 6.74 10.74 14.59
CA ALA A 164 7.13 12.06 14.07
C ALA A 164 5.97 12.84 13.42
N GLY A 165 4.74 12.33 13.48
CA GLY A 165 3.54 12.94 12.91
C GLY A 165 2.82 12.07 11.88
N TYR A 166 1.68 12.58 11.41
CA TYR A 166 0.87 11.84 10.43
C TYR A 166 1.48 11.81 9.04
N GLY A 167 2.36 12.76 8.70
CA GLY A 167 2.93 12.84 7.36
C GLY A 167 2.01 13.49 6.34
N PHE A 168 2.35 13.26 5.07
CA PHE A 168 1.76 13.93 3.92
C PHE A 168 0.33 13.49 3.61
N ASN A 169 -0.53 14.48 3.37
CA ASN A 169 -1.95 14.36 3.03
C ASN A 169 -2.26 15.28 1.84
N LEU A 170 -3.07 14.82 0.88
CA LEU A 170 -3.48 15.65 -0.26
C LEU A 170 -4.34 16.84 0.14
N THR A 171 -4.27 17.94 -0.63
CA THR A 171 -5.07 19.14 -0.37
C THR A 171 -6.57 18.89 -0.41
N ALA A 172 -7.02 18.02 -1.30
CA ALA A 172 -8.43 17.68 -1.47
C ALA A 172 -8.54 16.20 -1.84
N LYS A 173 -9.76 15.65 -1.79
CA LYS A 173 -10.00 14.25 -2.14
C LYS A 173 -10.20 14.06 -3.65
N PRO A 174 -9.24 13.48 -4.39
CA PRO A 174 -9.48 13.13 -5.79
C PRO A 174 -10.43 11.94 -5.91
N TRP A 175 -10.67 11.19 -4.83
CA TRP A 175 -11.65 10.11 -4.79
C TRP A 175 -12.35 10.11 -3.44
N ALA A 176 -13.62 9.71 -3.40
CA ALA A 176 -14.38 9.67 -2.15
C ALA A 176 -13.74 8.77 -1.07
N TRP A 177 -12.98 7.76 -1.51
CA TRP A 177 -12.25 6.82 -0.67
C TRP A 177 -10.77 7.19 -0.43
N TYR A 178 -10.30 8.36 -0.88
CA TYR A 178 -9.01 8.86 -0.41
C TYR A 178 -9.08 9.06 1.10
N GLY A 179 -8.18 8.37 1.80
CA GLY A 179 -8.19 8.28 3.24
C GLY A 179 -6.79 8.30 3.80
N HIS A 180 -6.70 8.74 5.05
CA HIS A 180 -5.49 8.71 5.84
C HIS A 180 -5.91 8.48 7.29
N ARG A 181 -5.31 7.50 7.96
CA ARG A 181 -5.64 7.22 9.36
C ARG A 181 -5.32 8.46 10.19
N HIS A 182 -6.21 8.80 11.12
CA HIS A 182 -6.15 9.99 11.98
C HIS A 182 -6.36 11.35 11.32
N VAL A 183 -6.62 11.41 10.00
CA VAL A 183 -6.87 12.68 9.28
C VAL A 183 -8.12 12.55 8.40
N GLU A 184 -9.18 13.28 8.76
CA GLU A 184 -10.38 13.39 7.93
C GLU A 184 -10.33 14.68 7.11
N ILE A 185 -10.61 14.59 5.81
CA ILE A 185 -10.55 15.72 4.89
C ILE A 185 -11.97 16.09 4.43
N SER A 186 -12.31 17.38 4.57
CA SER A 186 -13.48 18.01 3.98
C SER A 186 -13.03 19.19 3.12
N ASP A 187 -13.33 19.17 1.83
CA ASP A 187 -12.85 20.16 0.86
C ASP A 187 -13.96 20.69 -0.05
N SER A 188 -13.75 21.89 -0.61
CA SER A 188 -14.68 22.53 -1.54
C SER A 188 -13.98 23.59 -2.39
N GLY A 189 -14.46 23.77 -3.64
CA GLY A 189 -14.02 24.86 -4.52
C GLY A 189 -12.72 24.61 -5.30
N TRP A 190 -12.15 23.40 -5.22
CA TRP A 190 -10.99 23.01 -6.03
C TRP A 190 -11.43 22.65 -7.47
N LEU A 191 -10.85 23.32 -8.48
CA LEU A 191 -11.25 23.30 -9.90
C LEU A 191 -10.85 22.02 -10.64
N SER A 192 -9.95 21.22 -10.10
CA SER A 192 -9.54 19.97 -10.72
C SER A 192 -10.62 18.93 -10.52
N SER A 193 -11.23 18.43 -11.61
CA SER A 193 -12.04 17.21 -11.52
C SER A 193 -11.18 16.13 -10.87
N GLN A 194 -11.82 15.23 -10.13
CA GLN A 194 -11.19 14.12 -9.41
C GLN A 194 -10.05 13.41 -10.18
N LYS A 195 -10.18 13.29 -11.51
CA LYS A 195 -9.17 12.70 -12.41
C LYS A 195 -8.15 13.70 -12.99
N ASP A 196 -8.48 14.99 -13.08
CA ASP A 196 -7.59 16.05 -13.61
C ASP A 196 -6.63 16.57 -12.55
N ALA A 197 -6.94 16.36 -11.26
CA ALA A 197 -6.07 16.71 -10.16
C ALA A 197 -4.80 15.86 -10.10
N THR A 198 -4.83 14.65 -10.66
CA THR A 198 -3.78 13.64 -10.47
C THR A 198 -3.07 13.32 -11.78
N GLY A 199 -1.87 12.74 -11.63
CA GLY A 199 -1.08 12.26 -12.74
C GLY A 199 -1.61 10.97 -13.41
N VAL A 200 -2.66 10.37 -12.86
CA VAL A 200 -3.13 9.02 -13.26
C VAL A 200 -3.59 9.02 -14.72
N GLY A 201 -3.03 8.10 -15.51
CA GLY A 201 -3.40 7.90 -16.91
C GLY A 201 -3.04 9.05 -17.86
N ARG A 202 -2.21 10.01 -17.44
CA ARG A 202 -1.87 11.20 -18.26
C ARG A 202 -0.78 10.93 -19.29
N TYR A 203 0.18 10.06 -18.99
CA TYR A 203 1.34 9.73 -19.83
C TYR A 203 2.11 10.98 -20.33
N LYS A 204 2.05 12.08 -19.58
CA LYS A 204 2.75 13.33 -19.88
C LYS A 204 3.11 14.04 -18.59
N GLN A 205 4.17 14.83 -18.65
CA GLN A 205 4.64 15.60 -17.52
C GLN A 205 3.62 16.69 -17.12
N GLY A 206 3.52 16.92 -15.81
CA GLY A 206 2.73 18.00 -15.24
C GLY A 206 3.30 18.46 -13.90
N SER A 207 2.84 19.64 -13.45
CA SER A 207 3.28 20.26 -12.21
C SER A 207 2.63 19.62 -10.99
N TYR A 208 2.97 18.35 -10.72
CA TYR A 208 2.51 17.57 -9.58
C TYR A 208 3.53 17.64 -8.43
N GLY A 209 3.05 17.80 -7.20
CA GLY A 209 3.89 17.72 -6.00
C GLY A 209 4.01 16.28 -5.49
N LEU A 210 4.71 16.08 -4.37
CA LEU A 210 5.10 14.77 -3.81
C LEU A 210 4.11 13.61 -4.05
N GLY A 211 2.81 13.79 -3.73
CA GLY A 211 1.76 12.78 -3.89
C GLY A 211 1.22 12.55 -5.31
N GLY A 212 1.81 13.15 -6.35
CA GLY A 212 1.38 13.00 -7.75
C GLY A 212 0.05 13.68 -8.07
N ALA A 213 -0.32 14.71 -7.29
CA ALA A 213 -1.52 15.50 -7.47
C ALA A 213 -1.25 17.01 -7.31
N VAL A 214 -2.12 17.83 -7.90
CA VAL A 214 -2.15 19.29 -7.80
C VAL A 214 -3.59 19.79 -7.86
N PHE A 215 -3.96 20.64 -6.90
CA PHE A 215 -5.30 21.17 -6.75
C PHE A 215 -5.27 22.68 -6.98
N ALA A 216 -5.88 23.12 -8.08
CA ALA A 216 -6.05 24.54 -8.37
C ALA A 216 -7.34 25.05 -7.73
N GLY A 217 -7.28 26.16 -6.99
CA GLY A 217 -8.45 26.76 -6.34
C GLY A 217 -8.40 28.27 -6.43
N SER A 218 -9.54 28.91 -6.64
CA SER A 218 -9.69 30.36 -6.58
C SER A 218 -10.22 30.81 -5.20
N SER A 219 -10.28 32.11 -4.95
CA SER A 219 -10.80 32.66 -3.68
C SER A 219 -12.10 31.98 -3.24
N GLY A 220 -12.13 31.49 -2.00
CA GLY A 220 -13.23 30.70 -1.43
C GLY A 220 -13.00 29.18 -1.43
N ALA A 221 -12.11 28.65 -2.28
CA ALA A 221 -11.70 27.26 -2.20
C ALA A 221 -11.05 26.98 -0.83
N HIS A 222 -11.38 25.85 -0.21
CA HIS A 222 -10.93 25.54 1.13
C HIS A 222 -10.89 24.04 1.41
N THR A 223 -10.07 23.69 2.38
CA THR A 223 -9.98 22.35 2.96
C THR A 223 -9.94 22.47 4.47
N THR A 224 -10.64 21.57 5.16
CA THR A 224 -10.49 21.34 6.60
C THR A 224 -10.01 19.91 6.83
N TYR A 225 -8.94 19.79 7.61
CA TYR A 225 -8.42 18.55 8.13
C TYR A 225 -8.86 18.41 9.59
N THR A 226 -9.61 17.37 9.91
CA THR A 226 -9.93 16.99 11.30
C THR A 226 -8.93 15.94 11.75
N LEU A 227 -8.21 16.23 12.84
CA LEU A 227 -7.20 15.38 13.42
C LEU A 227 -7.82 14.58 14.57
N THR A 228 -7.70 13.25 14.55
CA THR A 228 -8.41 12.36 15.50
C THR A 228 -7.50 11.52 16.41
N GLY A 229 -6.17 11.56 16.21
CA GLY A 229 -5.19 10.85 17.04
C GLY A 229 -4.30 11.79 17.89
N ALA A 230 -3.00 11.48 17.97
CA ALA A 230 -2.00 12.28 18.68
C ALA A 230 -1.97 13.77 18.24
N PRO A 231 -1.83 14.72 19.18
CA PRO A 231 -1.69 16.14 18.85
C PRO A 231 -0.51 16.40 17.92
N GLN A 232 -0.73 17.24 16.91
CA GLN A 232 0.30 17.67 15.98
C GLN A 232 0.81 19.05 16.39
N ALA A 233 2.11 19.27 16.30
CA ALA A 233 2.76 20.51 16.71
C ALA A 233 2.86 21.52 15.56
N SER A 234 2.93 21.04 14.32
CA SER A 234 2.93 21.90 13.15
C SER A 234 2.30 21.24 11.93
N VAL A 235 1.93 22.08 10.97
CA VAL A 235 1.54 21.67 9.62
C VAL A 235 2.47 22.34 8.61
N ILE A 236 2.97 21.57 7.66
CA ILE A 236 3.78 22.06 6.54
C ILE A 236 2.90 22.02 5.30
N VAL A 237 2.60 23.17 4.72
CA VAL A 237 1.80 23.25 3.48
C VAL A 237 2.73 23.18 2.27
N HIS A 238 2.44 22.27 1.35
CA HIS A 238 3.17 22.11 0.08
C HIS A 238 2.36 22.71 -1.07
N TYR A 239 2.94 23.65 -1.80
CA TYR A 239 2.26 24.39 -2.86
C TYR A 239 3.20 24.74 -4.02
N LEU A 240 2.62 25.10 -5.16
CA LEU A 240 3.37 25.59 -6.31
C LEU A 240 3.40 27.13 -6.26
N THR A 241 4.60 27.71 -6.33
CA THR A 241 4.75 29.14 -6.62
C THR A 241 4.75 29.36 -8.13
N TYR A 242 4.24 30.47 -8.63
CA TYR A 242 4.29 30.83 -10.06
C TYR A 242 3.92 32.31 -10.30
N PRO A 243 4.22 32.90 -11.47
CA PRO A 243 3.92 34.31 -11.73
C PRO A 243 2.42 34.59 -11.71
N GLY A 244 2.01 35.60 -10.93
CA GLY A 244 0.60 35.94 -10.72
C GLY A 244 -0.13 34.95 -9.82
N GLY A 245 0.59 34.19 -9.00
CA GLY A 245 0.03 33.32 -7.98
C GLY A 245 -0.85 34.08 -6.98
N GLY A 246 -1.88 33.42 -6.47
CA GLY A 246 -2.80 33.97 -5.49
C GLY A 246 -2.24 33.95 -4.06
N SER A 247 -3.14 33.98 -3.09
CA SER A 247 -2.80 33.81 -1.68
C SER A 247 -3.76 32.85 -1.00
N PHE A 248 -3.28 32.16 0.03
CA PHE A 248 -4.08 31.31 0.89
C PHE A 248 -3.74 31.55 2.36
N SER A 249 -4.68 31.27 3.25
CA SER A 249 -4.47 31.26 4.69
C SER A 249 -4.44 29.84 5.23
N VAL A 250 -3.69 29.68 6.33
CA VAL A 250 -3.66 28.48 7.19
C VAL A 250 -4.28 28.87 8.51
N GLY A 251 -5.23 28.07 9.01
CA GLY A 251 -5.92 28.31 10.27
C GLY A 251 -6.02 27.08 11.14
N ALA A 252 -6.33 27.28 12.43
CA ALA A 252 -6.70 26.22 13.36
C ALA A 252 -7.97 26.63 14.12
N GLY A 253 -9.00 25.78 14.09
CA GLY A 253 -10.34 26.19 14.52
C GLY A 253 -10.81 27.43 13.73
N ASP A 254 -11.24 28.48 14.44
CA ASP A 254 -11.69 29.74 13.83
C ASP A 254 -10.56 30.77 13.64
N ALA A 255 -9.34 30.47 14.13
CA ALA A 255 -8.21 31.39 14.06
C ALA A 255 -7.44 31.23 12.74
N THR A 256 -7.16 32.35 12.07
CA THR A 256 -6.15 32.39 11.00
C THR A 256 -4.78 32.53 11.64
N LEU A 257 -3.87 31.60 11.34
CA LEU A 257 -2.52 31.56 11.88
C LEU A 257 -1.50 32.21 10.94
N GLU A 258 -1.66 32.00 9.63
CA GLU A 258 -0.71 32.47 8.62
C GLU A 258 -1.45 32.81 7.31
N THR A 259 -0.91 33.75 6.53
CA THR A 259 -1.31 33.98 5.13
C THR A 259 -0.08 33.95 4.23
N VAL A 260 -0.17 33.22 3.13
CA VAL A 260 0.94 32.88 2.23
C VAL A 260 0.60 33.35 0.82
N SER A 261 1.52 34.09 0.20
CA SER A 261 1.48 34.37 -1.24
C SER A 261 2.14 33.25 -2.02
N THR A 262 1.55 32.87 -3.16
CA THR A 262 2.15 31.91 -4.10
C THR A 262 2.73 32.59 -5.35
N ASP A 263 2.76 33.93 -5.38
CA ASP A 263 3.38 34.69 -6.46
C ASP A 263 4.91 34.59 -6.40
N ALA A 264 5.52 34.18 -7.50
CA ALA A 264 6.97 34.09 -7.66
C ALA A 264 7.34 34.16 -9.16
N PRO A 265 8.58 34.53 -9.52
CA PRO A 265 8.98 34.64 -10.93
C PRO A 265 8.97 33.31 -11.70
N GLU A 266 8.98 32.16 -11.02
CA GLU A 266 9.07 30.84 -11.66
C GLU A 266 8.19 29.79 -10.97
N GLU A 267 7.86 28.72 -11.71
CA GLU A 267 7.28 27.51 -11.14
C GLU A 267 8.30 26.77 -10.26
N ALA A 268 7.96 26.56 -8.99
CA ALA A 268 8.75 25.78 -8.04
C ALA A 268 7.86 25.20 -6.94
N VAL A 269 8.29 24.07 -6.36
CA VAL A 269 7.71 23.56 -5.12
C VAL A 269 8.17 24.42 -3.96
N ALA A 270 7.23 24.95 -3.19
CA ALA A 270 7.49 25.68 -1.97
C ALA A 270 6.78 25.01 -0.78
N THR A 271 7.33 25.24 0.40
CA THR A 271 6.75 24.78 1.67
C THR A 271 6.58 25.93 2.65
N LYS A 272 5.53 25.87 3.47
CA LYS A 272 5.33 26.77 4.59
C LYS A 272 4.95 25.97 5.84
N GLN A 273 5.85 25.96 6.82
CA GLN A 273 5.55 25.42 8.14
C GLN A 273 4.79 26.45 8.98
N VAL A 274 3.73 26.00 9.64
CA VAL A 274 2.89 26.78 10.55
C VAL A 274 2.77 26.00 11.86
N VAL A 275 3.13 26.63 12.97
CA VAL A 275 2.98 26.05 14.31
C VAL A 275 1.51 26.00 14.67
N LEU A 276 1.05 24.84 15.14
CA LEU A 276 -0.33 24.63 15.56
C LEU A 276 -0.47 24.92 17.07
N PRO A 277 -1.59 25.52 17.51
CA PRO A 277 -1.92 25.57 18.92
C PRO A 277 -1.99 24.17 19.52
N GLU A 278 -1.57 24.04 20.79
CA GLU A 278 -1.66 22.77 21.51
C GLU A 278 -3.10 22.23 21.49
N GLY A 279 -3.26 20.94 21.17
CA GLY A 279 -4.57 20.30 21.09
C GLY A 279 -5.42 20.72 19.89
N ALA A 280 -4.84 21.34 18.86
CA ALA A 280 -5.55 21.63 17.61
C ALA A 280 -6.12 20.34 16.98
N THR A 281 -7.45 20.26 16.87
CA THR A 281 -8.17 19.14 16.25
C THR A 281 -8.67 19.46 14.85
N LYS A 282 -8.62 20.72 14.43
CA LYS A 282 -9.03 21.19 13.10
C LYS A 282 -8.01 22.15 12.54
N VAL A 283 -7.51 21.84 11.36
CA VAL A 283 -6.60 22.71 10.58
C VAL A 283 -7.26 23.03 9.26
N SER A 284 -7.24 24.29 8.84
CA SER A 284 -7.88 24.74 7.61
C SER A 284 -6.91 25.40 6.65
N LEU A 285 -7.14 25.17 5.35
CA LEU A 285 -6.55 25.91 4.25
C LEU A 285 -7.67 26.66 3.54
N ARG A 286 -7.46 27.93 3.21
CA ARG A 286 -8.44 28.72 2.46
C ARG A 286 -7.75 29.64 1.47
N VAL A 287 -8.14 29.58 0.21
CA VAL A 287 -7.70 30.53 -0.80
C VAL A 287 -8.37 31.89 -0.53
N THR A 288 -7.56 32.92 -0.34
CA THR A 288 -8.02 34.28 0.02
C THR A 288 -8.07 35.19 -1.19
N SER A 289 -7.16 35.05 -2.14
CA SER A 289 -7.10 35.85 -3.36
C SER A 289 -6.49 35.08 -4.54
N GLY A 290 -6.80 35.53 -5.77
CA GLY A 290 -6.26 34.92 -6.99
C GLY A 290 -6.60 33.44 -7.13
N THR A 291 -5.76 32.73 -7.88
CA THR A 291 -5.75 31.27 -7.97
C THR A 291 -4.49 30.75 -7.31
N VAL A 292 -4.58 29.67 -6.55
CA VAL A 292 -3.42 28.96 -6.00
C VAL A 292 -3.43 27.52 -6.48
N LYS A 293 -2.24 26.90 -6.55
CA LYS A 293 -2.07 25.47 -6.81
C LYS A 293 -1.41 24.84 -5.59
N GLN A 294 -2.12 23.95 -4.92
CA GLN A 294 -1.63 23.26 -3.71
C GLN A 294 -1.47 21.77 -3.97
N PHE A 295 -0.51 21.15 -3.29
CA PHE A 295 -0.23 19.72 -3.41
C PHE A 295 -0.77 18.93 -2.22
N GLY A 296 -0.55 19.46 -1.02
CA GLY A 296 -0.94 18.79 0.21
C GLY A 296 -0.41 19.47 1.45
N VAL A 297 -0.58 18.81 2.59
CA VAL A 297 -0.05 19.20 3.90
C VAL A 297 0.68 18.03 4.53
N ASP A 298 1.67 18.32 5.35
CA ASP A 298 2.41 17.34 6.13
C ASP A 298 2.29 17.72 7.62
N PHE A 299 1.69 16.83 8.41
CA PHE A 299 1.49 17.05 9.84
C PHE A 299 2.64 16.45 10.64
N ARG A 300 3.24 17.26 11.52
CA ARG A 300 4.43 16.91 12.30
C ARG A 300 4.15 17.03 13.79
N THR A 301 4.67 16.08 14.56
CA THR A 301 4.92 16.27 16.00
C THR A 301 6.24 17.03 16.19
N ASN A 302 6.60 17.31 17.44
CA ASN A 302 7.94 17.78 17.82
C ASN A 302 8.77 16.63 18.43
N HIS A 303 8.52 15.39 17.98
CA HIS A 303 9.16 14.20 18.52
C HIS A 303 10.07 13.58 17.46
N SER A 304 11.21 13.04 17.90
CA SER A 304 12.02 12.16 17.05
C SER A 304 11.24 10.87 16.80
N GLY A 305 11.33 10.34 15.58
CA GLY A 305 10.54 9.17 15.20
C GLY A 305 10.48 8.91 13.71
N VAL A 306 9.54 8.05 13.32
CA VAL A 306 9.25 7.73 11.93
C VAL A 306 8.13 8.63 11.41
N LEU A 307 8.34 9.18 10.23
CA LEU A 307 7.30 9.76 9.39
C LEU A 307 7.07 8.80 8.22
N TYR A 308 5.82 8.46 7.92
CA TYR A 308 5.51 7.53 6.84
C TYR A 308 4.45 8.12 5.92
N ASP A 309 4.89 8.60 4.77
CA ASP A 309 4.05 9.26 3.77
C ASP A 309 3.40 8.21 2.87
N SER A 310 2.08 8.07 2.98
CA SER A 310 1.27 7.20 2.12
C SER A 310 0.83 7.95 0.88
N LEU A 311 1.50 7.69 -0.25
CA LEU A 311 1.31 8.40 -1.52
C LEU A 311 0.57 7.52 -2.53
N GLY A 312 -0.65 7.16 -2.15
CA GLY A 312 -1.53 6.34 -2.97
C GLY A 312 -2.32 7.15 -4.00
N LEU A 313 -2.30 6.68 -5.25
CA LEU A 313 -3.16 7.19 -6.31
C LEU A 313 -3.99 6.06 -6.91
N ASN A 314 -5.32 6.17 -6.81
CA ASN A 314 -6.21 5.11 -7.26
C ASN A 314 -6.11 4.90 -8.78
N GLY A 315 -5.88 3.65 -9.20
CA GLY A 315 -5.69 3.29 -10.60
C GLY A 315 -4.30 3.65 -11.15
N ALA A 316 -3.37 4.09 -10.31
CA ALA A 316 -2.02 4.39 -10.73
C ALA A 316 -1.25 3.14 -11.13
N THR A 317 -0.32 3.36 -12.05
CA THR A 317 0.71 2.41 -12.45
C THR A 317 2.07 3.07 -12.23
N THR A 318 3.13 2.30 -12.41
CA THR A 318 4.53 2.76 -12.42
C THR A 318 4.76 4.00 -13.30
N THR A 319 3.88 4.21 -14.30
CA THR A 319 3.89 5.38 -15.19
C THR A 319 3.81 6.73 -14.47
N ILE A 320 3.23 6.77 -13.27
CA ILE A 320 3.24 7.96 -12.41
C ILE A 320 4.68 8.45 -12.19
N LEU A 321 5.56 7.56 -11.77
CA LEU A 321 6.95 7.89 -11.44
C LEU A 321 7.85 8.01 -12.68
N SER A 322 7.54 7.28 -13.76
CA SER A 322 8.38 7.28 -14.96
C SER A 322 8.06 8.40 -15.96
N ARG A 323 6.79 8.86 -16.03
CA ARG A 323 6.33 9.78 -17.08
C ARG A 323 5.68 11.08 -16.58
N THR A 324 5.10 11.07 -15.39
CA THR A 324 4.11 12.10 -15.05
C THR A 324 4.68 13.28 -14.29
N PHE A 325 5.68 13.07 -13.43
CA PHE A 325 6.31 14.18 -12.74
C PHE A 325 7.17 15.02 -13.69
N GLU A 326 7.04 16.34 -13.58
CA GLU A 326 8.07 17.23 -14.08
C GLU A 326 9.36 17.05 -13.23
N PRO A 327 10.54 16.81 -13.84
CA PRO A 327 11.76 16.44 -13.11
C PRO A 327 12.24 17.45 -12.05
N LYS A 328 12.18 18.76 -12.33
CA LYS A 328 12.56 19.79 -11.35
C LYS A 328 11.64 19.71 -10.13
N LEU A 329 10.32 19.63 -10.35
CA LEU A 329 9.34 19.58 -9.27
C LEU A 329 9.38 18.27 -8.47
N LEU A 330 9.70 17.13 -9.11
CA LEU A 330 9.98 15.88 -8.38
C LEU A 330 11.19 16.04 -7.46
N THR A 331 12.28 16.61 -7.98
CA THR A 331 13.50 16.87 -7.22
C THR A 331 13.24 17.77 -6.02
N GLU A 332 12.51 18.86 -6.22
CA GLU A 332 12.16 19.78 -5.14
C GLU A 332 11.21 19.14 -4.11
N SER A 333 10.25 18.33 -4.56
CA SER A 333 9.33 17.59 -3.68
C SER A 333 10.06 16.57 -2.80
N LEU A 334 10.92 15.73 -3.39
CA LEU A 334 11.68 14.73 -2.63
C LEU A 334 12.75 15.39 -1.74
N ARG A 335 13.36 16.50 -2.18
CA ARG A 335 14.25 17.30 -1.33
C ARG A 335 13.52 17.87 -0.11
N ALA A 336 12.28 18.34 -0.27
CA ALA A 336 11.48 18.83 0.84
C ALA A 336 11.10 17.69 1.81
N ALA A 337 10.75 16.51 1.30
CA ALA A 337 10.39 15.34 2.12
C ALA A 337 11.60 14.72 2.85
N ARG A 338 12.80 14.81 2.27
CA ARG A 338 14.06 14.19 2.77
C ARG A 338 13.88 12.71 3.11
N PRO A 339 13.48 11.86 2.15
CA PRO A 339 13.25 10.45 2.42
C PRO A 339 14.55 9.72 2.78
N GLN A 340 14.48 8.83 3.75
CA GLN A 340 15.51 7.82 4.04
C GLN A 340 15.14 6.45 3.47
N LEU A 341 13.94 6.30 2.90
CA LEU A 341 13.50 5.16 2.11
C LEU A 341 12.41 5.59 1.13
N VAL A 342 12.51 5.14 -0.12
CA VAL A 342 11.40 5.21 -1.09
C VAL A 342 10.89 3.80 -1.37
N VAL A 343 9.59 3.59 -1.21
CA VAL A 343 8.90 2.35 -1.59
C VAL A 343 8.13 2.58 -2.89
N ILE A 344 8.33 1.71 -3.88
CA ILE A 344 7.58 1.68 -5.14
C ILE A 344 6.66 0.45 -5.10
N ASN A 345 5.35 0.67 -4.98
CA ASN A 345 4.35 -0.39 -4.87
C ASN A 345 3.25 -0.25 -5.92
N TYR A 346 3.56 -0.67 -7.15
CA TYR A 346 2.64 -0.75 -8.29
C TYR A 346 2.60 -2.16 -8.87
N GLY A 347 1.77 -2.39 -9.87
CA GLY A 347 1.63 -3.68 -10.56
C GLY A 347 0.18 -4.13 -10.67
N THR A 348 -0.69 -3.77 -9.72
CA THR A 348 -2.09 -4.23 -9.69
C THR A 348 -2.86 -3.72 -10.91
N ASN A 349 -2.62 -2.47 -11.30
CA ASN A 349 -3.30 -1.86 -12.45
C ASN A 349 -2.61 -2.21 -13.77
N GLU A 350 -1.30 -2.46 -13.76
CA GLU A 350 -0.59 -3.01 -14.91
C GLU A 350 -1.14 -4.39 -15.30
N SER A 351 -1.52 -5.22 -14.32
CA SER A 351 -2.10 -6.55 -14.57
C SER A 351 -3.38 -6.50 -15.40
N GLN A 352 -4.11 -5.37 -15.39
CA GLN A 352 -5.35 -5.23 -16.16
C GLN A 352 -5.12 -5.24 -17.68
N PHE A 353 -3.91 -4.89 -18.14
CA PHE A 353 -3.62 -4.66 -19.55
C PHE A 353 -2.27 -5.26 -19.94
N SER A 354 -2.26 -6.28 -20.79
CA SER A 354 -1.02 -6.94 -21.26
C SER A 354 -0.02 -5.97 -21.91
N GLY A 355 -0.49 -4.89 -22.54
CA GLY A 355 0.37 -3.83 -23.08
C GLY A 355 1.13 -3.02 -22.01
N LEU A 356 0.59 -2.92 -20.79
CA LEU A 356 1.29 -2.30 -19.66
C LEU A 356 2.29 -3.27 -19.05
N VAL A 357 1.95 -4.57 -18.94
CA VAL A 357 2.90 -5.61 -18.51
C VAL A 357 4.12 -5.66 -19.42
N SER A 358 3.93 -5.61 -20.74
CA SER A 358 5.03 -5.66 -21.71
C SER A 358 5.96 -4.44 -21.67
N THR A 359 5.50 -3.31 -21.13
CA THR A 359 6.30 -2.09 -20.98
C THR A 359 6.81 -1.87 -19.56
N LEU A 360 6.38 -2.70 -18.59
CA LEU A 360 6.66 -2.53 -17.16
C LEU A 360 8.15 -2.47 -16.86
N GLU A 361 8.98 -3.34 -17.47
CA GLU A 361 10.43 -3.34 -17.26
C GLU A 361 11.03 -1.96 -17.55
N LYS A 362 10.69 -1.40 -18.71
CA LYS A 362 11.13 -0.06 -19.13
C LYS A 362 10.60 1.03 -18.21
N GLU A 363 9.31 1.01 -17.90
CA GLU A 363 8.71 2.05 -17.06
C GLU A 363 9.27 2.00 -15.64
N LEU A 364 9.53 0.82 -15.09
CA LEU A 364 10.13 0.66 -13.75
C LEU A 364 11.57 1.13 -13.70
N THR A 365 12.41 0.74 -14.66
CA THR A 365 13.78 1.26 -14.77
C THR A 365 13.80 2.79 -14.91
N MET A 366 12.88 3.37 -15.69
CA MET A 366 12.74 4.82 -15.80
C MET A 366 12.29 5.47 -14.47
N ALA A 367 11.34 4.86 -13.76
CA ALA A 367 10.89 5.34 -12.45
C ALA A 367 12.05 5.36 -11.42
N ILE A 368 12.84 4.28 -11.37
CA ILE A 368 14.03 4.17 -10.52
C ILE A 368 15.06 5.24 -10.87
N ALA A 369 15.33 5.44 -12.17
CA ALA A 369 16.25 6.46 -12.64
C ALA A 369 15.79 7.89 -12.24
N ASN A 370 14.49 8.19 -12.38
CA ASN A 370 13.92 9.47 -11.97
C ASN A 370 14.06 9.71 -10.46
N ILE A 371 13.75 8.69 -9.63
CA ILE A 371 13.93 8.80 -8.17
C ILE A 371 15.40 9.01 -7.80
N ARG A 372 16.31 8.26 -8.41
CA ARG A 372 17.76 8.41 -8.15
C ARG A 372 18.30 9.77 -8.56
N ALA A 373 17.80 10.34 -9.65
CA ALA A 373 18.17 11.69 -10.07
C ALA A 373 17.64 12.75 -9.09
N ALA A 374 16.41 12.57 -8.60
CA ALA A 374 15.74 13.51 -7.71
C ALA A 374 16.21 13.41 -6.24
N ALA A 375 16.58 12.21 -5.78
CA ALA A 375 17.04 11.92 -4.43
C ALA A 375 18.23 10.94 -4.44
N PRO A 376 19.45 11.42 -4.77
CA PRO A 376 20.63 10.57 -4.88
C PRO A 376 20.97 9.85 -3.56
N GLY A 377 21.27 8.56 -3.65
CA GLY A 377 21.70 7.74 -2.51
C GLY A 377 20.57 7.27 -1.58
N VAL A 378 19.32 7.69 -1.81
CA VAL A 378 18.18 7.18 -1.03
C VAL A 378 17.90 5.73 -1.42
N PRO A 379 17.78 4.81 -0.45
CA PRO A 379 17.48 3.43 -0.75
C PRO A 379 16.06 3.27 -1.31
N ILE A 380 15.91 2.33 -2.26
CA ILE A 380 14.65 2.04 -2.92
C ILE A 380 14.26 0.60 -2.62
N LEU A 381 13.05 0.41 -2.10
CA LEU A 381 12.38 -0.88 -1.94
C LEU A 381 11.28 -1.00 -2.99
N ILE A 382 11.36 -2.01 -3.85
CA ILE A 382 10.28 -2.37 -4.76
C ILE A 382 9.40 -3.39 -4.04
N MET A 383 8.13 -3.07 -3.88
CA MET A 383 7.14 -3.96 -3.27
C MET A 383 6.19 -4.45 -4.36
N SER A 384 6.15 -5.76 -4.59
CA SER A 384 5.31 -6.34 -5.63
C SER A 384 3.82 -6.12 -5.36
N PRO A 385 2.94 -6.22 -6.38
CA PRO A 385 1.51 -6.22 -6.12
C PRO A 385 1.11 -7.45 -5.28
N MET A 386 -0.06 -7.34 -4.67
CA MET A 386 -0.74 -8.46 -4.04
C MET A 386 -1.20 -9.49 -5.09
N ASP A 387 -1.58 -10.68 -4.64
CA ASP A 387 -2.34 -11.60 -5.48
C ASP A 387 -3.69 -10.99 -5.86
N ARG A 388 -4.08 -11.19 -7.13
CA ARG A 388 -5.31 -10.69 -7.74
C ARG A 388 -5.92 -11.83 -8.55
N GLY A 389 -7.25 -11.90 -8.57
CA GLY A 389 -7.97 -13.05 -9.08
C GLY A 389 -8.90 -12.79 -10.24
N ASP A 390 -9.09 -13.83 -11.05
CA ASP A 390 -10.15 -13.96 -12.04
C ASP A 390 -11.10 -15.08 -11.67
N ARG A 391 -12.32 -15.03 -12.20
CA ARG A 391 -13.27 -16.14 -12.12
C ARG A 391 -13.16 -17.01 -13.36
N GLN A 392 -12.69 -18.24 -13.19
CA GLN A 392 -12.55 -19.22 -14.27
C GLN A 392 -13.23 -20.52 -13.87
N GLY A 393 -14.19 -20.99 -14.67
CA GLY A 393 -14.88 -22.28 -14.40
C GLY A 393 -15.63 -22.35 -13.06
N GLY A 394 -15.96 -21.21 -12.43
CA GLY A 394 -16.59 -21.16 -11.10
C GLY A 394 -15.59 -21.06 -9.94
N GLU A 395 -14.30 -21.27 -10.20
CA GLU A 395 -13.19 -21.10 -9.26
C GLU A 395 -12.66 -19.66 -9.29
N ILE A 396 -12.02 -19.24 -8.21
CA ILE A 396 -11.22 -18.01 -8.16
C ILE A 396 -9.76 -18.41 -8.29
N VAL A 397 -9.11 -17.98 -9.38
CA VAL A 397 -7.72 -18.31 -9.70
C VAL A 397 -6.88 -17.05 -9.75
N THR A 398 -5.57 -17.14 -9.53
CA THR A 398 -4.65 -16.02 -9.73
C THR A 398 -4.68 -15.57 -11.19
N GLN A 399 -4.69 -14.25 -11.38
CA GLN A 399 -4.59 -13.66 -12.70
C GLN A 399 -3.17 -13.90 -13.27
N ALA A 400 -3.09 -14.38 -14.51
CA ALA A 400 -1.84 -14.82 -15.14
C ALA A 400 -0.77 -13.73 -15.27
N GLU A 401 -1.17 -12.46 -15.32
CA GLU A 401 -0.26 -11.31 -15.36
C GLU A 401 0.47 -11.07 -14.03
N ILE A 402 -0.07 -11.49 -12.87
CA ILE A 402 0.54 -11.19 -11.56
C ILE A 402 1.92 -11.84 -11.41
N PRO A 403 2.12 -13.16 -11.62
CA PRO A 403 3.44 -13.75 -11.55
C PRO A 403 4.43 -13.16 -12.56
N GLN A 404 3.96 -12.72 -13.73
CA GLN A 404 4.81 -12.08 -14.75
C GLN A 404 5.32 -10.71 -14.27
N ILE A 405 4.43 -9.92 -13.66
CA ILE A 405 4.77 -8.61 -13.08
C ILE A 405 5.77 -8.77 -11.93
N VAL A 406 5.53 -9.73 -11.02
CA VAL A 406 6.44 -10.05 -9.90
C VAL A 406 7.83 -10.41 -10.43
N ALA A 407 7.90 -11.26 -11.47
CA ALA A 407 9.16 -11.65 -12.09
C ALA A 407 9.91 -10.47 -12.72
N ILE A 408 9.21 -9.57 -13.43
CA ILE A 408 9.79 -8.35 -14.00
C ILE A 408 10.31 -7.43 -12.90
N GLN A 409 9.52 -7.18 -11.86
CA GLN A 409 9.91 -6.30 -10.75
C GLN A 409 11.12 -6.84 -9.99
N LYS A 410 11.16 -8.14 -9.73
CA LYS A 410 12.30 -8.82 -9.10
C LYS A 410 13.57 -8.74 -9.95
N LYS A 411 13.44 -8.93 -11.26
CA LYS A 411 14.56 -8.78 -12.22
C LYS A 411 15.10 -7.35 -12.18
N VAL A 412 14.24 -6.35 -12.35
CA VAL A 412 14.64 -4.94 -12.37
C VAL A 412 15.26 -4.52 -11.02
N ALA A 413 14.70 -4.98 -9.89
CA ALA A 413 15.29 -4.72 -8.59
C ALA A 413 16.74 -5.21 -8.49
N ALA A 414 17.01 -6.42 -8.98
CA ALA A 414 18.35 -7.01 -8.98
C ALA A 414 19.32 -6.30 -9.93
N GLU A 415 18.85 -5.91 -11.13
CA GLU A 415 19.65 -5.22 -12.15
C GLU A 415 19.99 -3.78 -11.75
N ASP A 416 19.02 -3.06 -11.19
CA ASP A 416 19.20 -1.66 -10.82
C ASP A 416 19.73 -1.49 -9.39
N GLY A 417 19.82 -2.55 -8.58
CA GLY A 417 20.34 -2.47 -7.21
C GLY A 417 19.33 -1.84 -6.24
N CYS A 418 18.10 -2.35 -6.24
CA CYS A 418 17.05 -2.05 -5.28
C CYS A 418 16.78 -3.27 -4.38
N ALA A 419 16.26 -3.04 -3.18
CA ALA A 419 15.67 -4.12 -2.40
C ALA A 419 14.31 -4.53 -3.01
N PHE A 420 13.89 -5.77 -2.79
CA PHE A 420 12.63 -6.30 -3.31
C PHE A 420 11.85 -7.06 -2.23
N PHE A 421 10.58 -6.70 -2.05
CA PHE A 421 9.63 -7.45 -1.24
C PHE A 421 8.55 -8.08 -2.13
N ASP A 422 8.50 -9.41 -2.15
CA ASP A 422 7.54 -10.21 -2.89
C ASP A 422 6.25 -10.36 -2.08
N THR A 423 5.38 -9.36 -2.16
CA THR A 423 4.08 -9.37 -1.50
C THR A 423 3.24 -10.56 -1.94
N TYR A 424 3.30 -10.93 -3.23
CA TYR A 424 2.53 -12.03 -3.80
C TYR A 424 2.91 -13.37 -3.16
N ASP A 425 4.20 -13.72 -3.15
CA ASP A 425 4.67 -14.94 -2.50
C ASP A 425 4.51 -14.88 -0.97
N ALA A 426 4.69 -13.71 -0.34
CA ALA A 426 4.48 -13.52 1.09
C ALA A 426 3.04 -13.80 1.53
N MET A 427 2.05 -13.46 0.68
CA MET A 427 0.65 -13.81 0.93
C MET A 427 0.38 -15.31 0.81
N GLY A 428 1.22 -16.03 0.06
CA GLY A 428 1.12 -17.47 -0.20
C GLY A 428 1.13 -17.87 -1.69
N GLY A 429 1.40 -16.92 -2.60
CA GLY A 429 1.52 -17.15 -4.03
C GLY A 429 0.22 -17.64 -4.68
N GLU A 430 0.34 -18.54 -5.66
CA GLU A 430 -0.76 -19.00 -6.52
C GLU A 430 -2.04 -19.40 -5.75
N GLY A 431 -3.17 -18.87 -6.22
CA GLY A 431 -4.51 -19.13 -5.69
C GLY A 431 -4.78 -18.50 -4.32
N THR A 432 -3.90 -17.63 -3.80
CA THR A 432 -4.10 -17.00 -2.49
C THR A 432 -5.32 -16.10 -2.48
N VAL A 433 -5.59 -15.39 -3.58
CA VAL A 433 -6.77 -14.53 -3.75
C VAL A 433 -8.08 -15.30 -3.54
N GLY A 434 -8.16 -16.54 -4.03
CA GLY A 434 -9.30 -17.43 -3.79
C GLY A 434 -9.41 -17.82 -2.32
N ARG A 435 -8.31 -18.27 -1.71
CA ARG A 435 -8.25 -18.62 -0.27
C ARG A 435 -8.64 -17.44 0.62
N TRP A 436 -8.18 -16.23 0.29
CA TRP A 436 -8.46 -15.00 1.02
C TRP A 436 -9.90 -14.50 0.83
N TYR A 437 -10.48 -14.72 -0.35
CA TYR A 437 -11.89 -14.43 -0.61
C TYR A 437 -12.83 -15.37 0.17
N GLU A 438 -12.45 -16.63 0.35
CA GLU A 438 -13.23 -17.65 1.08
C GLU A 438 -13.01 -17.64 2.60
N ALA A 439 -11.96 -16.97 3.08
CA ALA A 439 -11.63 -16.87 4.50
C ALA A 439 -12.77 -16.28 5.34
N GLN A 440 -12.77 -16.60 6.65
CA GLN A 440 -13.69 -16.02 7.64
C GLN A 440 -12.90 -15.42 8.82
N PRO A 441 -12.88 -14.08 8.99
CA PRO A 441 -13.46 -13.07 8.09
C PRO A 441 -12.78 -13.05 6.71
N ARG A 442 -13.48 -12.51 5.70
CA ARG A 442 -12.91 -12.37 4.35
C ARG A 442 -11.72 -11.41 4.38
N LEU A 443 -10.65 -11.78 3.68
CA LEU A 443 -9.42 -10.99 3.55
C LEU A 443 -9.34 -10.27 2.19
N MET A 444 -10.09 -10.74 1.19
CA MET A 444 -10.23 -10.09 -0.12
C MET A 444 -11.68 -9.66 -0.36
N THR A 445 -11.86 -8.51 -0.99
CA THR A 445 -13.20 -8.05 -1.40
C THR A 445 -13.71 -8.82 -2.63
N ALA A 446 -14.97 -8.59 -3.00
CA ALA A 446 -15.61 -9.35 -4.07
C ALA A 446 -15.16 -8.99 -5.49
N ASP A 447 -14.40 -7.91 -5.65
CA ASP A 447 -13.75 -7.57 -6.92
C ASP A 447 -12.48 -8.39 -7.19
N LEU A 448 -12.00 -9.16 -6.20
CA LEU A 448 -10.79 -10.00 -6.29
C LEU A 448 -9.50 -9.20 -6.54
N ILE A 449 -9.52 -7.90 -6.27
CA ILE A 449 -8.42 -6.95 -6.46
C ILE A 449 -8.05 -6.33 -5.11
N HIS A 450 -9.02 -5.79 -4.38
CA HIS A 450 -8.76 -5.02 -3.18
C HIS A 450 -8.89 -5.87 -1.92
N PRO A 451 -7.95 -5.76 -0.96
CA PRO A 451 -8.09 -6.40 0.34
C PRO A 451 -9.22 -5.76 1.16
N THR A 452 -9.80 -6.53 2.07
CA THR A 452 -10.58 -5.98 3.19
C THR A 452 -9.63 -5.38 4.22
N PRO A 453 -10.10 -4.57 5.21
CA PRO A 453 -9.20 -4.06 6.25
C PRO A 453 -8.42 -5.15 7.01
N PRO A 454 -9.02 -6.31 7.40
CA PRO A 454 -8.25 -7.42 7.95
C PRO A 454 -7.20 -8.01 6.99
N GLY A 455 -7.49 -8.07 5.68
CA GLY A 455 -6.53 -8.51 4.68
C GLY A 455 -5.36 -7.53 4.51
N ALA A 456 -5.66 -6.24 4.50
CA ALA A 456 -4.64 -5.19 4.41
C ALA A 456 -3.71 -5.18 5.63
N LEU A 457 -4.27 -5.35 6.84
CA LEU A 457 -3.49 -5.53 8.07
C LEU A 457 -2.56 -6.76 7.99
N LEU A 458 -3.02 -7.86 7.39
CA LEU A 458 -2.17 -9.04 7.21
C LEU A 458 -1.01 -8.74 6.26
N VAL A 459 -1.24 -8.03 5.15
CA VAL A 459 -0.16 -7.60 4.25
C VAL A 459 0.82 -6.64 4.95
N ALA A 460 0.32 -5.70 5.74
CA ALA A 460 1.16 -4.81 6.55
C ALA A 460 2.05 -5.60 7.51
N ASN A 461 1.51 -6.61 8.19
CA ASN A 461 2.27 -7.48 9.10
C ASN A 461 3.33 -8.29 8.35
N LEU A 462 3.03 -8.81 7.16
CA LEU A 462 4.01 -9.52 6.33
C LEU A 462 5.18 -8.60 5.94
N LEU A 463 4.91 -7.35 5.54
CA LEU A 463 5.96 -6.38 5.27
C LEU A 463 6.77 -6.06 6.54
N MET A 464 6.11 -5.82 7.67
CA MET A 464 6.76 -5.48 8.93
C MET A 464 7.63 -6.62 9.48
N GLU A 465 7.18 -7.86 9.37
CA GLU A 465 7.98 -9.04 9.73
C GLU A 465 9.29 -9.07 8.95
N ASN A 466 9.24 -8.82 7.65
CA ASN A 466 10.40 -8.87 6.77
C ASN A 466 11.32 -7.64 6.92
N LEU A 467 10.77 -6.45 7.16
CA LEU A 467 11.56 -5.26 7.51
C LEU A 467 12.28 -5.46 8.85
N ASN A 468 11.60 -6.04 9.86
CA ASN A 468 12.19 -6.36 11.14
C ASN A 468 13.30 -7.41 11.02
N ALA A 469 13.09 -8.46 10.20
CA ALA A 469 14.13 -9.45 9.92
C ALA A 469 15.36 -8.81 9.25
N GLY A 470 15.16 -7.88 8.31
CA GLY A 470 16.23 -7.10 7.69
C GLY A 470 16.99 -6.23 8.69
N TYR A 471 16.25 -5.57 9.58
CA TYR A 471 16.81 -4.75 10.65
C TYR A 471 17.61 -5.58 11.68
N ASP A 472 17.10 -6.76 12.05
CA ASP A 472 17.80 -7.68 12.94
C ASP A 472 19.04 -8.29 12.28
N ARG A 473 18.99 -8.58 10.97
CA ARG A 473 20.17 -8.93 10.17
C ARG A 473 21.21 -7.81 10.25
N TRP A 474 20.81 -6.56 9.98
CA TRP A 474 21.69 -5.39 10.04
C TRP A 474 22.35 -5.22 11.40
N LYS A 475 21.58 -5.31 12.50
CA LYS A 475 22.15 -5.23 13.87
C LYS A 475 23.21 -6.30 14.11
N ARG A 476 22.94 -7.55 13.71
CA ARG A 476 23.91 -8.65 13.87
C ARG A 476 25.18 -8.41 13.07
N THR A 477 25.08 -7.96 11.81
CA THR A 477 26.27 -7.66 10.98
C THR A 477 27.09 -6.49 11.51
N HIS A 478 26.48 -5.61 12.31
CA HIS A 478 27.14 -4.49 12.97
C HIS A 478 27.56 -4.79 14.43
N GLY A 479 27.52 -6.05 14.85
CA GLY A 479 27.97 -6.47 16.18
C GLY A 479 27.06 -6.04 17.34
N ILE A 480 25.84 -5.60 17.04
CA ILE A 480 24.85 -5.21 18.05
C ILE A 480 24.18 -6.48 18.58
N VAL A 481 24.53 -6.87 19.81
CA VAL A 481 23.92 -8.02 20.48
C VAL A 481 22.50 -7.64 20.91
N THR A 482 21.52 -8.11 20.16
CA THR A 482 20.13 -8.07 20.60
C THR A 482 19.99 -9.09 21.74
N GLY A 483 19.87 -8.61 22.98
CA GLY A 483 19.21 -9.43 24.00
C GLY A 483 17.86 -9.82 23.42
N ALA A 484 17.54 -11.11 23.36
CA ALA A 484 16.31 -11.59 22.73
C ALA A 484 15.08 -11.05 23.47
N THR A 485 14.69 -9.81 23.17
CA THR A 485 13.32 -9.36 23.29
C THR A 485 12.59 -9.99 22.12
N ALA A 486 12.29 -11.28 22.28
CA ALA A 486 11.16 -11.87 21.60
C ALA A 486 10.01 -10.87 21.77
N LEU A 487 9.46 -10.40 20.66
CA LEU A 487 8.19 -9.69 20.66
C LEU A 487 7.28 -10.50 21.59
N LYS A 488 6.83 -9.90 22.69
CA LYS A 488 5.67 -10.44 23.39
C LYS A 488 4.56 -10.36 22.36
N GLY A 489 4.32 -11.48 21.68
CA GLY A 489 3.07 -11.68 20.99
C GLY A 489 1.94 -11.28 21.92
N PRO A 490 0.80 -10.80 21.39
CA PRO A 490 -0.32 -10.39 22.22
C PRO A 490 -0.60 -11.48 23.26
N PRO A 491 -0.94 -11.10 24.51
CA PRO A 491 -1.04 -12.05 25.61
C PRO A 491 -1.89 -13.23 25.17
N VAL A 492 -1.31 -14.42 25.24
CA VAL A 492 -2.02 -15.67 24.94
C VAL A 492 -3.15 -15.76 25.94
N VAL A 493 -4.35 -15.38 25.51
CA VAL A 493 -5.57 -15.67 26.24
C VAL A 493 -5.70 -17.18 26.19
N ALA A 494 -5.42 -17.84 27.31
CA ALA A 494 -5.62 -19.27 27.47
C ALA A 494 -7.05 -19.59 27.01
N ALA A 495 -7.16 -20.45 25.99
CA ALA A 495 -8.45 -20.88 25.48
C ALA A 495 -9.31 -21.42 26.64
N PRO A 496 -10.60 -21.07 26.75
CA PRO A 496 -11.47 -21.68 27.74
C PRO A 496 -11.51 -23.18 27.44
N ARG A 497 -11.27 -24.01 28.46
CA ARG A 497 -11.47 -25.46 28.35
C ARG A 497 -12.90 -25.71 27.88
N PRO A 498 -13.13 -26.53 26.84
CA PRO A 498 -14.47 -26.81 26.37
C PRO A 498 -15.28 -27.47 27.49
N LYS A 499 -16.46 -26.92 27.79
CA LYS A 499 -17.44 -27.59 28.63
C LYS A 499 -17.90 -28.86 27.88
N PRO A 500 -18.02 -30.02 28.55
CA PRO A 500 -18.50 -31.24 27.90
C PRO A 500 -19.95 -31.03 27.45
N SER A 501 -20.21 -31.34 26.17
CA SER A 501 -21.54 -31.25 25.56
C SER A 501 -22.47 -32.35 26.12
N PRO A 502 -23.77 -32.10 26.32
CA PRO A 502 -24.70 -33.02 26.97
C PRO A 502 -25.17 -34.11 26.00
N ALA A 503 -24.27 -35.02 25.62
CA ALA A 503 -24.61 -36.22 24.86
C ALA A 503 -23.95 -37.49 25.41
N VAL A 504 -23.27 -37.42 26.55
CA VAL A 504 -22.74 -38.59 27.27
C VAL A 504 -23.29 -38.57 28.69
N LYS A 505 -24.61 -38.75 28.81
CA LYS A 505 -25.28 -38.97 30.09
C LYS A 505 -26.35 -40.05 29.94
N LYS A 506 -25.95 -41.18 29.33
CA LYS A 506 -26.68 -42.45 29.34
C LYS A 506 -25.77 -43.55 28.82
N LEU A 507 -24.77 -43.90 29.63
CA LEU A 507 -24.02 -45.17 29.62
C LEU A 507 -22.91 -45.07 30.66
N GLN A 508 -23.29 -44.84 31.93
CA GLN A 508 -22.39 -44.99 33.07
C GLN A 508 -23.21 -45.18 34.35
N GLU A 509 -24.07 -46.18 34.32
CA GLU A 509 -24.55 -46.89 35.52
C GLU A 509 -24.31 -48.37 35.27
N ALA A 510 -23.10 -48.82 35.63
CA ALA A 510 -22.77 -50.20 36.01
C ALA A 510 -21.24 -50.27 36.18
N ALA A 511 -20.77 -50.06 37.41
CA ALA A 511 -19.56 -50.74 37.86
C ALA A 511 -19.96 -52.16 38.30
N PRO A 512 -19.05 -53.16 38.30
CA PRO A 512 -18.06 -53.19 39.38
C PRO A 512 -16.64 -53.69 39.03
N ALA A 513 -15.70 -53.17 39.83
CA ALA A 513 -14.55 -53.79 40.49
C ALA A 513 -13.71 -54.90 39.82
N GLY A 514 -12.37 -54.73 39.86
CA GLY A 514 -11.45 -55.86 39.97
C GLY A 514 -10.02 -55.65 39.43
N ASN A 515 -9.08 -55.43 40.35
CA ASN A 515 -7.68 -55.93 40.42
C ASN A 515 -6.62 -55.67 39.31
N ALA A 516 -5.54 -55.01 39.78
CA ALA A 516 -4.11 -55.35 39.72
C ALA A 516 -3.36 -55.70 38.39
N VAL A 517 -2.42 -54.81 37.99
CA VAL A 517 -0.92 -54.95 37.77
C VAL A 517 -0.37 -56.19 37.00
N PRO A 518 0.78 -56.19 36.25
CA PRO A 518 1.72 -55.15 35.73
C PRO A 518 2.12 -55.25 34.21
N ASP A 519 2.99 -54.31 33.80
CA ASP A 519 3.97 -54.25 32.70
C ASP A 519 4.43 -55.56 32.01
N VAL A 520 4.55 -55.52 30.67
CA VAL A 520 5.68 -56.09 29.90
C VAL A 520 5.92 -55.23 28.64
N ALA A 521 7.19 -54.94 28.37
CA ALA A 521 7.70 -54.17 27.23
C ALA A 521 8.02 -55.09 26.01
N PRO A 522 8.68 -54.60 24.94
CA PRO A 522 8.27 -54.80 23.55
C PRO A 522 8.93 -56.02 22.89
N ASP A 523 8.36 -56.47 21.76
CA ASP A 523 9.14 -57.17 20.76
C ASP A 523 8.72 -56.81 19.33
N ALA A 524 9.74 -56.55 18.53
CA ALA A 524 9.69 -56.38 17.10
C ALA A 524 9.27 -57.68 16.40
N VAL A 525 8.82 -57.59 15.13
CA VAL A 525 9.37 -58.35 13.99
C VAL A 525 8.48 -58.19 12.74
N HIS A 526 9.17 -57.82 11.65
CA HIS A 526 8.96 -58.12 10.23
C HIS A 526 7.74 -57.63 9.42
N VAL A 527 8.15 -56.91 8.36
CA VAL A 527 7.58 -56.82 7.02
C VAL A 527 7.58 -58.21 6.34
N PRO A 528 6.63 -58.48 5.41
CA PRO A 528 7.08 -58.72 4.04
C PRO A 528 6.27 -57.97 2.98
N ALA A 529 6.96 -57.77 1.85
CA ALA A 529 6.60 -56.99 0.68
C ALA A 529 5.52 -57.62 -0.20
N GLY A 530 4.95 -56.80 -1.10
CA GLY A 530 4.26 -57.33 -2.27
C GLY A 530 3.57 -56.33 -3.20
N HIS A 531 4.20 -56.11 -4.35
CA HIS A 531 3.60 -55.95 -5.69
C HIS A 531 3.04 -54.59 -6.15
N ALA A 532 3.82 -53.96 -7.03
CA ALA A 532 3.35 -53.14 -8.16
C ALA A 532 2.72 -54.01 -9.27
N PRO A 533 2.05 -53.38 -10.24
CA PRO A 533 2.61 -53.43 -11.59
C PRO A 533 2.57 -52.09 -12.34
N ALA A 534 3.52 -51.94 -13.26
CA ALA A 534 3.68 -50.88 -14.24
C ALA A 534 3.31 -51.37 -15.65
N VAL A 535 2.74 -50.50 -16.50
CA VAL A 535 2.81 -50.47 -17.98
C VAL A 535 2.28 -49.08 -18.39
N GLY A 536 2.78 -48.29 -19.35
CA GLY A 536 3.84 -48.35 -20.35
C GLY A 536 3.63 -47.19 -21.33
N ALA A 537 4.71 -46.59 -21.83
CA ALA A 537 4.72 -45.65 -22.95
C ALA A 537 4.75 -46.40 -24.30
N PRO A 538 4.55 -45.70 -25.43
CA PRO A 538 5.57 -45.77 -26.47
C PRO A 538 5.93 -44.42 -27.14
N ALA A 539 6.93 -44.51 -28.01
CA ALA A 539 7.90 -43.52 -28.43
C ALA A 539 7.61 -42.78 -29.77
N ASP A 540 8.45 -41.76 -29.99
CA ASP A 540 9.06 -41.25 -31.25
C ASP A 540 8.26 -40.59 -32.38
N GLY A 541 8.79 -39.44 -32.87
CA GLY A 541 8.52 -38.98 -34.23
C GLY A 541 8.85 -37.52 -34.60
N ALA A 542 10.13 -37.24 -34.87
CA ALA A 542 10.65 -36.34 -35.93
C ALA A 542 10.58 -34.79 -35.84
N VAL A 543 11.79 -34.21 -35.94
CA VAL A 543 12.17 -32.83 -36.33
C VAL A 543 12.22 -32.72 -37.86
N PRO A 544 12.05 -31.52 -38.45
CA PRO A 544 13.09 -31.05 -39.38
C PRO A 544 13.50 -29.57 -39.22
N THR A 545 14.61 -29.30 -39.89
CA THR A 545 15.59 -28.22 -39.89
C THR A 545 15.17 -26.85 -40.48
N ALA A 546 16.05 -25.87 -40.26
CA ALA A 546 15.94 -24.43 -40.50
C ALA A 546 16.20 -23.90 -41.95
N VAL A 547 16.03 -22.57 -42.09
CA VAL A 547 16.72 -21.56 -42.96
C VAL A 547 16.02 -21.16 -44.29
N PRO A 548 16.15 -19.93 -44.88
CA PRO A 548 16.55 -18.57 -44.41
C PRO A 548 15.55 -17.42 -44.73
N ALA A 549 15.87 -16.21 -44.24
CA ALA A 549 15.37 -14.90 -44.69
C ALA A 549 15.94 -14.46 -46.06
N PRO A 550 15.34 -13.46 -46.74
CA PRO A 550 16.05 -12.63 -47.69
C PRO A 550 16.21 -11.18 -47.19
N ALA A 551 17.44 -10.68 -47.30
CA ALA A 551 17.77 -9.27 -47.33
C ALA A 551 17.91 -8.81 -48.80
N SER A 552 17.38 -7.64 -49.12
CA SER A 552 17.74 -6.77 -50.25
C SER A 552 17.03 -5.45 -49.99
N GLY A 553 17.63 -4.27 -49.96
CA GLY A 553 18.75 -3.77 -50.75
C GLY A 553 18.31 -2.40 -51.27
N VAL A 554 19.02 -1.36 -50.83
CA VAL A 554 18.85 0.06 -51.19
C VAL A 554 19.11 0.25 -52.70
N PRO A 555 18.60 1.33 -53.32
CA PRO A 555 19.58 2.33 -53.74
C PRO A 555 19.20 3.77 -53.40
N GLU A 556 20.27 4.48 -53.07
CA GLU A 556 20.44 5.90 -52.80
C GLU A 556 20.40 6.67 -54.12
N ALA A 557 19.82 7.88 -54.12
CA ALA A 557 20.13 8.89 -55.12
C ALA A 557 20.03 10.29 -54.50
N ALA A 558 21.17 10.97 -54.53
CA ALA A 558 21.45 12.28 -54.00
C ALA A 558 20.95 13.43 -54.89
N GLY A 559 20.86 14.61 -54.27
CA GLY A 559 20.81 15.93 -54.90
C GLY A 559 20.49 16.98 -53.84
N SER A 560 21.51 17.63 -53.25
CA SER A 560 22.00 18.96 -53.67
C SER A 560 20.92 20.04 -53.45
N SER A 561 21.08 21.12 -52.70
CA SER A 561 22.26 21.88 -52.24
C SER A 561 21.74 23.11 -51.47
N ALA A 562 22.57 23.66 -50.56
CA ALA A 562 22.83 25.11 -50.34
C ALA A 562 21.64 26.07 -50.09
N ALA A 563 21.66 27.08 -49.23
CA ALA A 563 22.69 27.70 -48.41
C ALA A 563 21.98 28.66 -47.41
N SER A 564 22.79 29.17 -46.47
CA SER A 564 22.66 30.40 -45.68
C SER A 564 21.63 31.44 -46.16
N SER A 565 21.00 32.26 -45.31
CA SER A 565 21.66 33.13 -44.34
C SER A 565 20.63 33.90 -43.51
N ASN A 566 20.94 34.05 -42.23
CA ASN A 566 20.88 35.28 -41.43
C ASN A 566 19.94 36.45 -41.81
N SER A 567 19.17 36.81 -40.80
CA SER A 567 19.17 38.13 -40.13
C SER A 567 18.02 39.10 -40.39
N THR A 568 17.46 39.50 -39.24
CA THR A 568 17.05 40.84 -38.82
C THR A 568 15.78 41.48 -39.39
N GLN A 569 14.88 41.79 -38.45
CA GLN A 569 14.26 43.10 -38.18
C GLN A 569 13.65 43.84 -39.39
N ARG A 570 12.42 44.34 -39.39
CA ARG A 570 11.64 45.07 -38.37
C ARG A 570 10.26 45.43 -38.98
N PRO A 571 9.40 46.28 -38.36
CA PRO A 571 8.00 45.99 -38.07
C PRO A 571 6.99 46.54 -39.10
N GLN A 572 5.75 46.05 -39.04
CA GLN A 572 4.55 46.84 -38.76
C GLN A 572 3.54 45.98 -38.00
#